data_AF-A0A5C6U749-F1
#
_entry.id   AF-A0A5C6U749-F1
#
_cell.length_a   1.000
_cell.length_b   1.000
_cell.length_c   1.000
_cell.angle_alpha   90.00
_cell.angle_beta   90.00
_cell.angle_gamma   90.00
#
_symmetry.space_group_name_H-M   'P 1'
#
loop_
_entity.id
_entity.type
_entity.pdbx_description
1 polymer ?
#
loop_
_entity_poly.entity_id
_entity_poly.type
_entity_poly.pdbx_seq_one_letter_code
_entity_poly.pdbx_strand_id
1 'polypeptide(L)'
;MTRISSIPKPATLAAALAAALSLAACHQAPSNETSSAPQVSQARDIVPSTPGNGAKATLLAGAEPFENLTELAFSPSTDRLDSALDAAKAMAPKVRPLLSPKGQSDLDRNLTAIEVAHGAQEPADLAIASVEIYRTLVTEAAGASPVPSEVSLLDYAGFRYTADLKARPMRWDDMAAAVDFARSQWDVVQPRVADPETAGKVSAAIDGMSSAVTDRDAKSAAENVAAELDLVDVLEQQFDHR
;
A
#
# COMPACT_ATOMS: atom_id res chain seq x y z
N MET A 1 48.28 -21.44 -37.70
CA MET A 1 47.78 -20.39 -36.77
C MET A 1 46.27 -20.63 -36.66
N THR A 2 45.77 -21.63 -35.93
CA THR A 2 45.84 -21.90 -34.48
C THR A 2 45.14 -20.81 -33.65
N ARG A 3 43.87 -21.01 -33.31
CA ARG A 3 43.39 -21.35 -31.95
C ARG A 3 41.87 -21.51 -31.92
N ILE A 4 41.45 -22.70 -31.49
CA ILE A 4 40.10 -23.07 -31.09
C ILE A 4 39.98 -22.69 -29.61
N SER A 5 38.98 -21.87 -29.23
CA SER A 5 38.63 -21.63 -27.83
C SER A 5 37.31 -22.31 -27.50
N SER A 6 37.41 -23.27 -26.59
CA SER A 6 36.31 -24.04 -26.00
C SER A 6 35.63 -23.22 -24.91
N ILE A 7 34.29 -23.18 -24.92
CA ILE A 7 33.46 -22.57 -23.87
C ILE A 7 33.09 -23.66 -22.85
N PRO A 8 33.35 -23.49 -21.55
CA PRO A 8 32.88 -24.42 -20.53
C PRO A 8 31.39 -24.23 -20.21
N LYS A 9 30.68 -25.34 -20.01
CA LYS A 9 29.26 -25.41 -19.59
C LYS A 9 29.11 -25.05 -18.11
N PRO A 10 28.03 -24.38 -17.69
CA PRO A 10 27.72 -24.21 -16.27
C PRO A 10 27.24 -25.52 -15.63
N ALA A 11 27.81 -25.85 -14.48
CA ALA A 11 27.46 -26.99 -13.65
C ALA A 11 26.16 -26.71 -12.87
N THR A 12 25.22 -27.64 -12.97
CA THR A 12 24.00 -27.72 -12.17
C THR A 12 24.37 -28.14 -10.75
N LEU A 13 24.05 -27.31 -9.74
CA LEU A 13 24.07 -27.75 -8.34
C LEU A 13 22.64 -27.81 -7.81
N ALA A 14 22.20 -29.03 -7.54
CA ALA A 14 21.03 -29.34 -6.74
C ALA A 14 21.46 -29.51 -5.28
N ALA A 15 20.74 -28.90 -4.34
CA ALA A 15 20.73 -29.23 -2.92
C ALA A 15 19.29 -28.98 -2.42
N ALA A 16 18.47 -30.01 -2.24
CA ALA A 16 18.42 -30.98 -1.15
C ALA A 16 17.77 -30.43 0.13
N LEU A 17 16.58 -30.98 0.40
CA LEU A 17 15.75 -30.96 1.60
C LEU A 17 16.51 -31.00 2.93
N ALA A 18 16.01 -30.26 3.92
CA ALA A 18 15.98 -30.71 5.31
C ALA A 18 14.73 -30.17 6.01
N ALA A 19 13.79 -31.08 6.26
CA ALA A 19 12.67 -30.88 7.18
C ALA A 19 13.15 -31.15 8.61
N ALA A 20 12.72 -30.34 9.57
CA ALA A 20 12.78 -30.67 10.98
C ALA A 20 11.45 -30.29 11.65
N LEU A 21 10.59 -31.30 11.83
CA LEU A 21 9.51 -31.29 12.79
C LEU A 21 10.11 -31.43 14.19
N SER A 22 9.72 -30.56 15.11
CA SER A 22 9.87 -30.80 16.55
C SER A 22 8.49 -30.76 17.20
N LEU A 23 7.94 -31.95 17.41
CA LEU A 23 6.88 -32.24 18.36
C LEU A 23 7.50 -32.27 19.76
N ALA A 24 7.03 -31.41 20.67
CA ALA A 24 7.27 -31.58 22.10
C ALA A 24 5.91 -31.62 22.80
N ALA A 25 5.59 -32.83 23.28
CA ALA A 25 4.39 -33.16 24.02
C ALA A 25 4.62 -33.06 25.54
N CYS A 26 3.52 -32.80 26.24
CA CYS A 26 3.19 -33.19 27.61
C CYS A 26 4.12 -32.76 28.77
N HIS A 27 3.59 -31.92 29.65
CA HIS A 27 3.64 -32.17 31.10
C HIS A 27 2.41 -31.59 31.78
N GLN A 28 1.76 -32.42 32.60
CA GLN A 28 0.51 -32.14 33.30
C GLN A 28 0.65 -32.56 34.77
N ALA A 29 -0.03 -31.80 35.64
CA ALA A 29 -0.39 -32.02 37.05
C ALA A 29 0.60 -31.52 38.14
N PRO A 30 0.13 -31.22 39.38
CA PRO A 30 -1.24 -31.14 39.90
C PRO A 30 -1.62 -29.80 40.58
N SER A 31 -2.91 -29.72 40.90
CA SER A 31 -3.72 -28.69 41.56
C SER A 31 -3.30 -28.29 42.98
N ASN A 32 -3.48 -27.00 43.30
CA ASN A 32 -3.76 -26.53 44.65
C ASN A 32 -5.00 -25.63 44.64
N GLU A 33 -6.03 -26.10 45.34
CA GLU A 33 -7.25 -25.37 45.65
C GLU A 33 -6.93 -24.25 46.65
N THR A 34 -7.24 -23.01 46.29
CA THR A 34 -7.62 -22.00 47.28
C THR A 34 -8.83 -21.27 46.77
N SER A 35 -9.94 -21.58 47.42
CA SER A 35 -11.25 -20.95 47.28
C SER A 35 -11.15 -19.44 47.43
N SER A 36 -11.59 -18.70 46.42
CA SER A 36 -11.92 -17.27 46.51
C SER A 36 -13.04 -16.99 45.52
N ALA A 37 -14.14 -16.45 46.06
CA ALA A 37 -15.39 -16.21 45.35
C ALA A 37 -15.19 -15.38 44.07
N PRO A 38 -15.87 -15.71 42.96
CA PRO A 38 -15.86 -14.85 41.78
C PRO A 38 -16.73 -13.62 42.03
N GLN A 39 -16.09 -12.47 42.27
CA GLN A 39 -16.72 -11.21 41.93
C GLN A 39 -16.95 -11.20 40.43
N VAL A 40 -18.22 -11.21 40.04
CA VAL A 40 -18.69 -10.96 38.68
C VAL A 40 -18.31 -9.52 38.32
N SER A 41 -17.04 -9.29 37.99
CA SER A 41 -16.63 -8.12 37.23
C SER A 41 -17.20 -8.35 35.84
N GLN A 42 -18.26 -7.61 35.53
CA GLN A 42 -18.72 -7.44 34.16
C GLN A 42 -17.52 -6.99 33.34
N ALA A 43 -16.96 -7.93 32.57
CA ALA A 43 -16.11 -7.62 31.45
C ALA A 43 -16.99 -6.76 30.54
N ARG A 44 -16.82 -5.44 30.63
CA ARG A 44 -17.28 -4.57 29.57
C ARG A 44 -16.53 -5.06 28.35
N ASP A 45 -17.27 -5.68 27.43
CA ASP A 45 -16.82 -5.85 26.06
C ASP A 45 -16.24 -4.50 25.64
N ILE A 46 -14.92 -4.43 25.54
CA ILE A 46 -14.23 -3.32 24.90
C ILE A 46 -14.53 -3.53 23.42
N VAL A 47 -15.75 -3.15 23.02
CA VAL A 47 -16.08 -2.98 21.62
C VAL A 47 -15.12 -1.89 21.14
N PRO A 48 -14.31 -2.13 20.09
CA PRO A 48 -13.45 -1.10 19.54
C PRO A 48 -14.35 0.08 19.15
N SER A 49 -14.20 1.20 19.86
CA SER A 49 -14.94 2.41 19.54
C SER A 49 -14.56 2.83 18.14
N THR A 50 -15.53 2.81 17.21
CA THR A 50 -15.34 3.39 15.89
C THR A 50 -14.87 4.84 16.05
N PRO A 51 -13.80 5.27 15.35
CA PRO A 51 -13.34 6.65 15.42
C PRO A 51 -14.50 7.60 15.10
N GLY A 52 -14.71 8.61 15.95
CA GLY A 52 -15.70 9.66 15.67
C GLY A 52 -15.32 10.41 14.38
N ASN A 53 -16.28 11.08 13.74
CA ASN A 53 -16.07 11.75 12.44
C ASN A 53 -14.84 12.68 12.41
N GLY A 54 -14.51 13.36 13.51
CA GLY A 54 -13.31 14.20 13.61
C GLY A 54 -11.99 13.41 13.57
N ALA A 55 -11.95 12.21 14.14
CA ALA A 55 -10.78 11.32 14.05
C ALA A 55 -10.60 10.81 12.62
N LYS A 56 -11.68 10.44 11.93
CA LYS A 56 -11.62 10.02 10.52
C LYS A 56 -11.16 11.14 9.59
N ALA A 57 -11.66 12.36 9.79
CA ALA A 57 -11.19 13.53 9.04
C ALA A 57 -9.69 13.81 9.30
N THR A 58 -9.21 13.61 10.53
CA THR A 58 -7.79 13.74 10.86
C THR A 58 -6.94 12.65 10.18
N LEU A 59 -7.45 11.42 10.10
CA LEU A 59 -6.78 10.33 9.37
C LEU A 59 -6.68 10.65 7.88
N LEU A 60 -7.77 11.13 7.27
CA LEU A 60 -7.80 11.49 5.84
C LEU A 60 -6.81 12.63 5.54
N ALA A 61 -6.86 13.73 6.30
CA ALA A 61 -5.90 14.84 6.15
C ALA A 61 -4.45 14.40 6.46
N GLY A 62 -4.29 13.41 7.33
CA GLY A 62 -2.99 12.83 7.65
C GLY A 62 -2.37 11.99 6.52
N ALA A 63 -3.14 11.64 5.49
CA ALA A 63 -2.66 10.88 4.33
C ALA A 63 -1.83 11.74 3.36
N GLU A 64 -2.16 13.02 3.21
CA GLU A 64 -1.53 13.97 2.26
C GLU A 64 0.02 14.03 2.38
N PRO A 65 0.64 14.09 3.58
CA PRO A 65 2.11 14.07 3.66
C PRO A 65 2.76 12.80 3.09
N PHE A 66 2.09 11.65 3.17
CA PHE A 66 2.59 10.38 2.64
C PHE A 66 2.37 10.25 1.14
N GLU A 67 1.29 10.80 0.63
CA GLU A 67 1.07 10.97 -0.80
C GLU A 67 2.14 11.86 -1.43
N ASN A 68 2.34 13.07 -0.91
CA ASN A 68 3.37 13.99 -1.39
C ASN A 68 4.79 13.39 -1.31
N LEU A 69 5.10 12.62 -0.27
CA LEU A 69 6.37 11.89 -0.18
C LEU A 69 6.49 10.82 -1.28
N THR A 70 5.39 10.14 -1.63
CA THR A 70 5.35 9.15 -2.72
C THR A 70 5.66 9.79 -4.08
N GLU A 71 5.06 10.94 -4.37
CA GLU A 71 5.29 11.69 -5.62
C GLU A 71 6.75 12.18 -5.74
N LEU A 72 7.29 12.69 -4.62
CA LEU A 72 8.64 13.26 -4.57
C LEU A 72 9.75 12.21 -4.48
N ALA A 73 9.43 10.94 -4.25
CA ALA A 73 10.41 9.86 -4.11
C ALA A 73 11.40 9.78 -5.28
N PHE A 74 10.95 10.12 -6.50
CA PHE A 74 11.76 10.10 -7.73
C PHE A 74 12.27 11.49 -8.14
N SER A 75 12.07 12.52 -7.32
CA SER A 75 12.51 13.88 -7.59
C SER A 75 14.04 13.96 -7.64
N PRO A 76 14.63 14.72 -8.57
CA PRO A 76 16.06 15.03 -8.53
C PRO A 76 16.42 16.02 -7.42
N SER A 77 15.44 16.67 -6.79
CA SER A 77 15.65 17.64 -5.70
C SER A 77 15.60 16.95 -4.34
N THR A 78 16.77 16.72 -3.76
CA THR A 78 16.94 16.13 -2.42
C THR A 78 16.27 16.96 -1.33
N ASP A 79 16.40 18.29 -1.39
CA ASP A 79 15.83 19.18 -0.37
C ASP A 79 14.29 19.08 -0.29
N ARG A 80 13.63 18.93 -1.44
CA ARG A 80 12.17 18.73 -1.49
C ARG A 80 11.78 17.36 -0.95
N LEU A 81 12.55 16.31 -1.28
CA LEU A 81 12.32 14.97 -0.77
C LEU A 81 12.49 14.92 0.75
N ASP A 82 13.56 15.51 1.28
CA ASP A 82 13.84 15.55 2.72
C ASP A 82 12.77 16.34 3.46
N SER A 83 12.31 17.47 2.90
CA SER A 83 11.19 18.24 3.48
C SER A 83 9.89 17.43 3.54
N ALA A 84 9.59 16.66 2.49
CA ALA A 84 8.41 15.79 2.46
C ALA A 84 8.53 14.64 3.47
N LEU A 85 9.73 14.07 3.60
CA LEU A 85 10.03 13.02 4.58
C LEU A 85 9.83 13.53 6.02
N ASP A 86 10.33 14.73 6.34
CA ASP A 86 10.13 15.36 7.64
C ASP A 86 8.66 15.62 7.93
N ALA A 87 7.89 16.09 6.95
CA ALA A 87 6.45 16.30 7.08
C ALA A 87 5.69 14.98 7.36
N ALA A 88 6.00 13.91 6.62
CA ALA A 88 5.43 12.59 6.82
C ALA A 88 5.75 12.03 8.22
N LYS A 89 7.01 12.12 8.65
CA LYS A 89 7.45 11.71 10.00
C LYS A 89 6.78 12.52 11.11
N ALA A 90 6.58 13.82 10.91
CA ALA A 90 5.88 14.67 11.86
C ALA A 90 4.37 14.38 11.94
N MET A 91 3.77 13.83 10.88
CA MET A 91 2.36 13.44 10.86
C MET A 91 2.12 12.10 11.57
N ALA A 92 3.01 11.13 11.40
CA ALA A 92 2.90 9.79 11.99
C ALA A 92 2.44 9.74 13.46
N PRO A 93 3.08 10.44 14.42
CA PRO A 93 2.65 10.39 15.82
C PRO A 93 1.26 10.98 16.07
N LYS A 94 0.74 11.84 15.17
CA LYS A 94 -0.60 12.44 15.30
C LYS A 94 -1.70 11.48 14.87
N VAL A 95 -1.47 10.71 13.81
CA VAL A 95 -2.45 9.76 13.26
C VAL A 95 -2.42 8.41 13.96
N ARG A 96 -1.24 7.98 14.45
CA ARG A 96 -1.04 6.68 15.11
C ARG A 96 -2.09 6.34 16.19
N PRO A 97 -2.44 7.22 17.16
CA PRO A 97 -3.41 6.87 18.20
C PRO A 97 -4.85 6.73 17.68
N LEU A 98 -5.13 7.15 16.44
CA LEU A 98 -6.46 7.08 15.82
C LEU A 98 -6.66 5.77 15.03
N LEU A 99 -5.59 5.02 14.79
CA LEU A 99 -5.61 3.78 14.02
C LEU A 99 -5.98 2.58 14.88
N SER A 100 -6.61 1.58 14.24
CA SER A 100 -6.73 0.24 14.80
C SER A 100 -5.36 -0.37 15.15
N PRO A 101 -5.28 -1.40 15.99
CA PRO A 101 -4.01 -2.07 16.29
C PRO A 101 -3.27 -2.56 15.04
N LYS A 102 -4.01 -3.03 14.02
CA LYS A 102 -3.44 -3.42 12.73
C LYS A 102 -2.87 -2.20 12.00
N GLY A 103 -3.64 -1.12 11.91
CA GLY A 103 -3.20 0.12 11.27
C GLY A 103 -1.97 0.73 11.95
N GLN A 104 -1.88 0.68 13.28
CA GLN A 104 -0.68 1.09 14.01
C GLN A 104 0.54 0.23 13.64
N SER A 105 0.38 -1.09 13.58
CA SER A 105 1.47 -1.99 13.18
C SER A 105 1.89 -1.78 11.72
N ASP A 106 0.95 -1.52 10.82
CA ASP A 106 1.25 -1.23 9.42
C ASP A 106 1.99 0.11 9.28
N LEU A 107 1.54 1.15 9.99
CA LEU A 107 2.21 2.45 10.06
C LEU A 107 3.66 2.31 10.55
N ASP A 108 3.87 1.64 11.69
CA ASP A 108 5.20 1.49 12.28
C ASP A 108 6.16 0.71 11.35
N ARG A 109 5.66 -0.36 10.72
CA ARG A 109 6.42 -1.16 9.74
C ARG A 109 6.84 -0.30 8.54
N ASN A 110 5.90 0.44 7.96
CA ASN A 110 6.16 1.22 6.78
C ASN A 110 7.04 2.45 7.05
N LEU A 111 6.94 3.08 8.22
CA LEU A 111 7.88 4.14 8.63
C LEU A 111 9.31 3.62 8.70
N THR A 112 9.50 2.42 9.27
CA THR A 112 10.81 1.77 9.29
C THR A 112 11.32 1.50 7.87
N ALA A 113 10.43 1.04 6.97
CA ALA A 113 10.78 0.80 5.57
C ALA A 113 11.15 2.09 4.81
N ILE A 114 10.47 3.21 5.08
CA ILE A 114 10.82 4.53 4.53
C ILE A 114 12.25 4.91 4.93
N GLU A 115 12.61 4.76 6.22
CA GLU A 115 13.95 5.11 6.70
C GLU A 115 15.04 4.26 6.05
N VAL A 116 14.80 2.95 5.94
CA VAL A 116 15.72 2.02 5.28
C VAL A 116 15.88 2.38 3.80
N ALA A 117 14.78 2.59 3.08
CA ALA A 117 14.80 2.90 1.65
C ALA A 117 15.45 4.26 1.35
N HIS A 118 15.17 5.29 2.17
CA HIS A 118 15.82 6.59 2.06
C HIS A 118 17.34 6.49 2.28
N GLY A 119 17.77 5.79 3.34
CA GLY A 119 19.19 5.57 3.62
C GLY A 119 19.91 4.74 2.54
N ALA A 120 19.21 3.81 1.91
CA ALA A 120 19.72 3.00 0.81
C ALA A 120 19.65 3.70 -0.57
N GLN A 121 19.03 4.88 -0.65
CA GLN A 121 18.76 5.60 -1.90
C GLN A 121 17.93 4.76 -2.89
N GLU A 122 16.92 4.05 -2.39
CA GLU A 122 16.01 3.20 -3.16
C GLU A 122 14.64 3.89 -3.31
N PRO A 123 14.47 4.78 -4.30
CA PRO A 123 13.28 5.65 -4.40
C PRO A 123 11.99 4.86 -4.62
N ALA A 124 12.05 3.72 -5.33
CA ALA A 124 10.88 2.88 -5.52
C ALA A 124 10.38 2.28 -4.20
N ASP A 125 11.29 1.81 -3.34
CA ASP A 125 10.94 1.25 -2.03
C ASP A 125 10.45 2.33 -1.07
N LEU A 126 11.01 3.55 -1.17
CA LEU A 126 10.54 4.70 -0.41
C LEU A 126 9.09 5.05 -0.80
N ALA A 127 8.81 5.20 -2.10
CA ALA A 127 7.48 5.49 -2.63
C ALA A 127 6.46 4.43 -2.18
N ILE A 128 6.84 3.16 -2.32
CA ILE A 128 6.04 2.01 -1.90
C ILE A 128 5.69 2.07 -0.41
N ALA A 129 6.69 2.26 0.45
CA ALA A 129 6.46 2.30 1.88
C ALA A 129 5.57 3.49 2.28
N SER A 130 5.75 4.64 1.63
CA SER A 130 4.93 5.83 1.85
C SER A 130 3.48 5.63 1.41
N VAL A 131 3.25 5.11 0.20
CA VAL A 131 1.90 4.90 -0.32
C VAL A 131 1.13 3.81 0.44
N GLU A 132 1.82 2.84 1.07
CA GLU A 132 1.19 1.87 1.96
C GLU A 132 0.69 2.50 3.29
N ILE A 133 1.36 3.56 3.76
CA ILE A 133 0.84 4.36 4.89
C ILE A 133 -0.41 5.11 4.44
N TYR A 134 -0.35 5.80 3.29
CA TYR A 134 -1.50 6.47 2.69
C TYR A 134 -2.72 5.54 2.61
N ARG A 135 -2.55 4.33 2.02
CA ARG A 135 -3.63 3.33 1.94
C ARG A 135 -4.24 3.00 3.30
N THR A 136 -3.39 2.80 4.31
CA THR A 136 -3.83 2.49 5.68
C THR A 136 -4.68 3.62 6.25
N LEU A 137 -4.22 4.87 6.10
CA LEU A 137 -4.92 6.05 6.60
C LEU A 137 -6.26 6.27 5.89
N VAL A 138 -6.30 6.19 4.56
CA VAL A 138 -7.52 6.32 3.74
C VAL A 138 -8.53 5.23 4.08
N THR A 139 -8.07 3.97 4.23
CA THR A 139 -8.95 2.85 4.57
C THR A 139 -9.61 3.03 5.95
N GLU A 140 -8.85 3.44 6.96
CA GLU A 140 -9.35 3.67 8.32
C GLU A 140 -10.20 4.96 8.42
N ALA A 141 -10.00 5.90 7.49
CA ALA A 141 -10.79 7.12 7.36
C ALA A 141 -12.11 6.94 6.59
N ALA A 142 -12.47 5.72 6.14
CA ALA A 142 -13.65 5.49 5.31
C ALA A 142 -14.92 6.17 5.85
N GLY A 143 -15.59 6.93 4.98
CA GLY A 143 -16.78 7.73 5.31
C GLY A 143 -16.49 9.07 5.98
N ALA A 144 -15.23 9.55 5.99
CA ALA A 144 -14.88 10.91 6.45
C ALA A 144 -15.32 12.02 5.47
N SER A 145 -15.46 11.68 4.19
CA SER A 145 -15.74 12.60 3.08
C SER A 145 -16.94 12.11 2.25
N PRO A 146 -17.66 13.00 1.53
CA PRO A 146 -18.59 12.60 0.48
C PRO A 146 -17.93 11.77 -0.63
N VAL A 147 -16.65 12.04 -0.91
CA VAL A 147 -15.85 11.24 -1.85
C VAL A 147 -15.65 9.83 -1.27
N PRO A 148 -16.02 8.76 -2.00
CA PRO A 148 -15.76 7.39 -1.57
C PRO A 148 -14.26 7.16 -1.39
N SER A 149 -13.86 6.48 -0.31
CA SER A 149 -12.45 6.14 -0.09
C SER A 149 -11.87 5.33 -1.24
N GLU A 150 -12.69 4.56 -1.94
CA GLU A 150 -12.30 3.79 -3.10
C GLU A 150 -11.75 4.65 -4.25
N VAL A 151 -12.16 5.93 -4.36
CA VAL A 151 -11.59 6.87 -5.34
C VAL A 151 -10.14 7.18 -4.98
N SER A 152 -9.86 7.61 -3.75
CA SER A 152 -8.50 7.81 -3.26
C SER A 152 -7.67 6.51 -3.27
N LEU A 153 -8.31 5.34 -3.15
CA LEU A 153 -7.61 4.06 -3.28
C LEU A 153 -7.27 3.70 -4.74
N LEU A 154 -7.87 4.34 -5.75
CA LEU A 154 -7.39 4.26 -7.14
C LEU A 154 -6.06 5.00 -7.27
N ASP A 155 -5.91 6.20 -6.70
CA ASP A 155 -4.62 6.90 -6.66
C ASP A 155 -3.52 6.06 -6.01
N TYR A 156 -3.84 5.40 -4.87
CA TYR A 156 -2.90 4.44 -4.27
C TYR A 156 -2.43 3.39 -5.29
N ALA A 157 -3.34 2.85 -6.09
CA ALA A 157 -3.03 1.83 -7.07
C ALA A 157 -2.14 2.38 -8.19
N GLY A 158 -2.47 3.56 -8.73
CA GLY A 158 -1.68 4.25 -9.75
C GLY A 158 -0.28 4.65 -9.25
N PHE A 159 -0.16 5.14 -8.02
CA PHE A 159 1.12 5.45 -7.38
C PHE A 159 1.96 4.20 -7.15
N ARG A 160 1.34 3.10 -6.65
CA ARG A 160 2.03 1.82 -6.46
C ARG A 160 2.55 1.28 -7.80
N TYR A 161 1.70 1.24 -8.80
CA TYR A 161 2.04 0.83 -10.16
C TYR A 161 3.19 1.67 -10.73
N THR A 162 3.15 2.99 -10.54
CA THR A 162 4.22 3.91 -10.99
C THR A 162 5.54 3.65 -10.27
N ALA A 163 5.52 3.36 -8.98
CA ALA A 163 6.73 3.04 -8.21
C ALA A 163 7.37 1.73 -8.70
N ASP A 164 6.56 0.68 -8.91
CA ASP A 164 7.00 -0.62 -9.40
C ASP A 164 7.50 -0.57 -10.87
N LEU A 165 6.89 0.28 -11.71
CA LEU A 165 7.34 0.61 -13.07
C LEU A 165 8.72 1.30 -13.08
N LYS A 166 8.96 2.19 -12.10
CA LYS A 166 10.23 2.93 -11.99
C LYS A 166 11.33 2.14 -11.26
N ALA A 167 11.00 1.04 -10.59
CA ALA A 167 11.95 0.17 -9.91
C ALA A 167 13.02 -0.43 -10.85
N ARG A 168 14.15 -0.84 -10.26
CA ARG A 168 15.28 -1.44 -10.99
C ARG A 168 15.76 -2.71 -10.25
N PRO A 169 15.49 -3.93 -10.78
CA PRO A 169 14.70 -4.21 -11.97
C PRO A 169 13.22 -3.82 -11.78
N MET A 170 12.52 -3.63 -12.91
CA MET A 170 11.08 -3.35 -12.91
C MET A 170 10.29 -4.53 -12.32
N ARG A 171 9.24 -4.23 -11.55
CA ARG A 171 8.50 -5.21 -10.75
C ARG A 171 7.14 -5.52 -11.36
N TRP A 172 7.15 -6.19 -12.52
CA TRP A 172 5.94 -6.51 -13.29
C TRP A 172 4.85 -7.24 -12.51
N ASP A 173 5.23 -8.17 -11.63
CA ASP A 173 4.26 -8.94 -10.84
C ASP A 173 3.57 -8.05 -9.78
N ASP A 174 4.30 -7.10 -9.19
CA ASP A 174 3.72 -6.12 -8.26
C ASP A 174 2.82 -5.11 -9.00
N MET A 175 3.18 -4.72 -10.24
CA MET A 175 2.31 -3.93 -11.10
C MET A 175 1.01 -4.66 -11.44
N ALA A 176 1.06 -5.99 -11.68
CA ALA A 176 -0.14 -6.80 -11.89
C ALA A 176 -1.06 -6.75 -10.66
N ALA A 177 -0.48 -6.89 -9.46
CA ALA A 177 -1.23 -6.81 -8.21
C ALA A 177 -1.85 -5.42 -7.99
N ALA A 178 -1.15 -4.34 -8.37
CA ALA A 178 -1.70 -2.98 -8.32
C ALA A 178 -2.89 -2.81 -9.28
N VAL A 179 -2.85 -3.39 -10.48
CA VAL A 179 -3.98 -3.39 -11.43
C VAL A 179 -5.17 -4.16 -10.87
N ASP A 180 -4.96 -5.33 -10.29
CA ASP A 180 -6.04 -6.11 -9.68
C ASP A 180 -6.67 -5.37 -8.51
N PHE A 181 -5.86 -4.69 -7.71
CA PHE A 181 -6.34 -3.79 -6.66
C PHE A 181 -7.18 -2.65 -7.26
N ALA A 182 -6.68 -1.94 -8.27
CA ALA A 182 -7.40 -0.86 -8.95
C ALA A 182 -8.77 -1.33 -9.47
N ARG A 183 -8.82 -2.49 -10.17
CA ARG A 183 -10.07 -3.10 -10.63
C ARG A 183 -11.05 -3.33 -9.51
N SER A 184 -10.59 -3.87 -8.38
CA SER A 184 -11.47 -4.13 -7.23
C SER A 184 -12.07 -2.86 -6.62
N GLN A 185 -11.32 -1.75 -6.60
CA GLN A 185 -11.84 -0.45 -6.15
C GLN A 185 -12.80 0.15 -7.17
N TRP A 186 -12.43 0.05 -8.46
CA TRP A 186 -13.22 0.55 -9.57
C TRP A 186 -14.59 -0.13 -9.66
N ASP A 187 -14.67 -1.44 -9.47
CA ASP A 187 -15.93 -2.19 -9.49
C ASP A 187 -16.94 -1.68 -8.43
N VAL A 188 -16.44 -1.14 -7.31
CA VAL A 188 -17.27 -0.53 -6.26
C VAL A 188 -17.73 0.88 -6.64
N VAL A 189 -16.87 1.66 -7.27
CA VAL A 189 -17.12 3.08 -7.60
C VAL A 189 -17.91 3.25 -8.88
N GLN A 190 -17.60 2.48 -9.92
CA GLN A 190 -18.14 2.63 -11.28
C GLN A 190 -19.67 2.81 -11.31
N PRO A 191 -20.49 2.01 -10.57
CA PRO A 191 -21.95 2.16 -10.62
C PRO A 191 -22.47 3.50 -10.09
N ARG A 192 -21.63 4.27 -9.39
CA ARG A 192 -21.95 5.57 -8.77
C ARG A 192 -21.48 6.75 -9.61
N VAL A 193 -20.66 6.52 -10.64
CA VAL A 193 -20.17 7.56 -11.55
C VAL A 193 -21.31 7.99 -12.47
N ALA A 194 -21.59 9.30 -12.52
CA ALA A 194 -22.75 9.83 -13.23
C ALA A 194 -22.47 10.01 -14.72
N ASP A 195 -21.23 10.37 -15.07
CA ASP A 195 -20.82 10.50 -16.46
C ASP A 195 -20.33 9.14 -17.00
N PRO A 196 -21.08 8.51 -17.93
CA PRO A 196 -20.66 7.25 -18.54
C PRO A 196 -19.38 7.40 -19.38
N GLU A 197 -19.05 8.62 -19.87
CA GLU A 197 -17.81 8.85 -20.60
C GLU A 197 -16.60 8.77 -19.65
N THR A 198 -16.62 9.48 -18.52
CA THR A 198 -15.61 9.31 -17.45
C THR A 198 -15.49 7.84 -17.03
N ALA A 199 -16.60 7.15 -16.77
CA ALA A 199 -16.56 5.74 -16.37
C ALA A 199 -15.90 4.84 -17.44
N GLY A 200 -16.20 5.07 -18.71
CA GLY A 200 -15.55 4.37 -19.82
C GLY A 200 -14.04 4.63 -19.89
N LYS A 201 -13.61 5.88 -19.67
CA LYS A 201 -12.19 6.26 -19.70
C LYS A 201 -11.39 5.61 -18.57
N VAL A 202 -11.93 5.58 -17.34
CA VAL A 202 -11.27 4.94 -16.20
C VAL A 202 -11.11 3.44 -16.45
N SER A 203 -12.19 2.78 -16.90
CA SER A 203 -12.16 1.36 -17.26
C SER A 203 -11.09 1.07 -18.32
N ALA A 204 -11.03 1.90 -19.37
CA ALA A 204 -10.05 1.75 -20.44
C ALA A 204 -8.61 1.96 -19.97
N ALA A 205 -8.36 2.91 -19.06
CA ALA A 205 -7.03 3.14 -18.49
C ALA A 205 -6.56 1.92 -17.66
N ILE A 206 -7.42 1.39 -16.78
CA ILE A 206 -7.13 0.20 -15.97
C ILE A 206 -6.87 -1.04 -16.86
N ASP A 207 -7.68 -1.25 -17.90
CA ASP A 207 -7.48 -2.34 -18.87
C ASP A 207 -6.18 -2.16 -19.68
N GLY A 208 -5.84 -0.91 -20.01
CA GLY A 208 -4.57 -0.56 -20.63
C GLY A 208 -3.37 -0.87 -19.74
N MET A 209 -3.43 -0.54 -18.44
CA MET A 209 -2.41 -0.92 -17.45
C MET A 209 -2.25 -2.44 -17.36
N SER A 210 -3.36 -3.19 -17.36
CA SER A 210 -3.36 -4.67 -17.34
C SER A 210 -2.70 -5.27 -18.58
N SER A 211 -3.03 -4.74 -19.76
CA SER A 211 -2.45 -5.17 -21.03
C SER A 211 -0.96 -4.88 -21.08
N ALA A 212 -0.54 -3.69 -20.64
CA ALA A 212 0.85 -3.30 -20.59
C ALA A 212 1.70 -4.18 -19.67
N VAL A 213 1.16 -4.61 -18.52
CA VAL A 213 1.83 -5.59 -17.64
C VAL A 213 1.99 -6.95 -18.33
N THR A 214 0.94 -7.42 -19.01
CA THR A 214 0.94 -8.71 -19.73
C THR A 214 1.98 -8.72 -20.84
N ASP A 215 2.02 -7.65 -21.63
CA ASP A 215 2.95 -7.48 -22.76
C ASP A 215 4.35 -7.03 -22.30
N ARG A 216 4.51 -6.68 -21.03
CA ARG A 216 5.70 -6.05 -20.46
C ARG A 216 6.15 -4.80 -21.23
N ASP A 217 5.18 -3.99 -21.66
CA ASP A 217 5.39 -2.74 -22.36
C ASP A 217 5.47 -1.56 -21.38
N ALA A 218 6.69 -1.14 -21.06
CA ALA A 218 6.94 -0.06 -20.10
C ALA A 218 6.38 1.29 -20.56
N LYS A 219 6.31 1.53 -21.87
CA LYS A 219 5.81 2.78 -22.42
C LYS A 219 4.30 2.83 -22.28
N SER A 220 3.60 1.78 -22.70
CA SER A 220 2.15 1.69 -22.53
C SER A 220 1.77 1.65 -21.04
N ALA A 221 2.58 1.03 -20.19
CA ALA A 221 2.38 1.06 -18.74
C ALA A 221 2.39 2.51 -18.22
N ALA A 222 3.40 3.30 -18.60
CA ALA A 222 3.52 4.70 -18.20
C ALA A 222 2.36 5.57 -18.72
N GLU A 223 1.96 5.39 -19.97
CA GLU A 223 0.87 6.16 -20.59
C GLU A 223 -0.48 5.87 -19.91
N ASN A 224 -0.79 4.60 -19.64
CA ASN A 224 -2.08 4.23 -19.05
C ASN A 224 -2.18 4.57 -17.56
N VAL A 225 -1.10 4.42 -16.78
CA VAL A 225 -1.13 4.83 -15.36
C VAL A 225 -1.23 6.35 -15.21
N ALA A 226 -0.59 7.13 -16.10
CA ALA A 226 -0.77 8.58 -16.10
C ALA A 226 -2.22 8.97 -16.43
N ALA A 227 -2.82 8.33 -17.43
CA ALA A 227 -4.23 8.55 -17.76
C ALA A 227 -5.18 8.14 -16.62
N GLU A 228 -4.86 7.07 -15.89
CA GLU A 228 -5.64 6.63 -14.72
C GLU A 228 -5.59 7.67 -13.60
N LEU A 229 -4.40 8.11 -13.19
CA LEU A 229 -4.23 9.15 -12.16
C LEU A 229 -4.93 10.48 -12.54
N ASP A 230 -4.76 10.94 -13.79
CA ASP A 230 -5.45 12.16 -14.27
C ASP A 230 -6.99 12.03 -14.20
N LEU A 231 -7.53 10.81 -14.32
CA LEU A 231 -8.97 10.56 -14.23
C LEU A 231 -9.47 10.44 -12.79
N VAL A 232 -8.61 10.09 -11.82
CA VAL A 232 -9.00 10.08 -10.41
C VAL A 232 -9.35 11.48 -9.93
N ASP A 233 -8.57 12.50 -10.30
CA ASP A 233 -8.89 13.93 -10.07
C ASP A 233 -10.30 14.29 -10.57
N VAL A 234 -10.68 13.77 -11.73
CA VAL A 234 -12.00 14.00 -12.33
C VAL A 234 -13.09 13.30 -11.52
N LEU A 235 -12.84 12.09 -11.02
CA LEU A 235 -13.77 11.37 -10.15
C LEU A 235 -13.97 12.12 -8.83
N GLU A 236 -12.89 12.60 -8.20
CA GLU A 236 -12.98 13.36 -6.96
C GLU A 236 -13.88 14.59 -7.10
N GLN A 237 -13.68 15.39 -8.14
CA GLN A 237 -14.53 16.54 -8.45
C GLN A 237 -16.00 16.14 -8.66
N GLN A 238 -16.28 15.02 -9.32
CA GLN A 238 -17.65 14.54 -9.53
C GLN A 238 -18.34 14.09 -8.26
N PHE A 239 -17.61 13.63 -7.24
CA PHE A 239 -18.17 13.22 -5.96
C PHE A 239 -18.26 14.39 -4.96
N ASP A 240 -17.34 15.34 -5.01
CA ASP A 240 -17.33 16.50 -4.12
C ASP A 240 -18.47 17.50 -4.43
N HIS A 241 -18.94 17.53 -5.68
CA HIS A 241 -20.03 18.42 -6.13
C HIS A 241 -21.45 17.80 -6.03
N ARG A 242 -21.63 16.68 -5.34
CA ARG A 242 -22.94 16.03 -5.13
C ARG A 242 -23.48 16.24 -3.73
#